data_AF-A0A4Q4B5R6-F1
#
_entry.id   AF-A0A4Q4B5R6-F1
#
_cell.length_a   1.000
_cell.length_b   1.000
_cell.length_c   1.000
_cell.angle_alpha   90.00
_cell.angle_beta   90.00
_cell.angle_gamma   90.00
#
_symmetry.space_group_name_H-M   'P 1'
#
loop_
_entity.id
_entity.type
_entity.pdbx_description
1 polymer ?
#
loop_
_entity_poly.entity_id
_entity_poly.type
_entity_poly.pdbx_seq_one_letter_code
_entity_poly.pdbx_strand_id
1 'polypeptide(L)' 'MIRFIKIFTGIAFFASLTSIICGFAIDAEYSQKLIGLGVVGLFFVVFPLFSYYRWKDKNLKDYMITNENLEKMRNREKKR' A
#
# COMPACT_ATOMS: atom_id res chain seq x y z
N MET A 1 -3.16 5.87 16.69
CA MET A 1 -3.35 6.51 15.37
C MET A 1 -3.02 5.57 14.21
N ILE A 2 -1.78 5.08 14.07
CA ILE A 2 -1.34 4.19 12.96
C ILE A 2 -2.17 2.89 12.88
N ARG A 3 -2.51 2.28 14.03
CA ARG A 3 -3.37 1.09 14.08
C ARG A 3 -4.73 1.31 13.41
N PHE A 4 -5.33 2.49 13.60
CA PHE A 4 -6.61 2.84 12.98
C PHE A 4 -6.46 3.02 11.47
N ILE A 5 -5.40 3.71 11.02
CA ILE A 5 -5.11 3.90 9.59
C ILE A 5 -4.94 2.54 8.91
N LYS A 6 -4.19 1.61 9.52
CA LYS A 6 -4.00 0.27 8.99
C LYS A 6 -5.33 -0.49 8.80
N ILE A 7 -6.21 -0.44 9.80
CA ILE A 7 -7.53 -1.09 9.74
C ILE A 7 -8.38 -0.43 8.65
N PHE A 8 -8.42 0.90 8.61
CA PHE A 8 -9.16 1.66 7.62
C PHE A 8 -8.69 1.36 6.19
N THR A 9 -7.38 1.34 5.94
CA THR A 9 -6.82 0.97 4.64
C THR A 9 -7.20 -0.45 4.24
N GLY A 10 -7.19 -1.39 5.19
CA GLY A 10 -7.64 -2.76 4.94
C GLY A 10 -9.11 -2.83 4.51
N ILE A 11 -10.00 -2.13 5.22
CA ILE A 11 -11.42 -2.07 4.87
C ILE A 11 -11.61 -1.45 3.48
N ALA A 12 -10.95 -0.33 3.20
CA ALA A 12 -11.02 0.34 1.90
C ALA A 12 -10.51 -0.57 0.76
N PHE A 13 -9.44 -1.34 1.01
CA PHE A 13 -8.92 -2.31 0.04
C PHE A 13 -9.95 -3.39 -0.29
N PHE A 14 -10.55 -4.02 0.72
CA PHE A 14 -11.57 -5.05 0.48
C PHE A 14 -12.82 -4.47 -0.18
N ALA A 15 -13.28 -3.28 0.24
CA ALA A 15 -14.41 -2.61 -0.39
C ALA A 15 -14.16 -2.32 -1.88
N SER A 16 -12.98 -1.79 -2.22
CA SER A 16 -12.62 -1.55 -3.62
C SER A 16 -12.49 -2.85 -4.41
N LEU A 17 -11.90 -3.90 -3.83
CA LEU A 17 -11.75 -5.20 -4.48
C LEU A 17 -13.12 -5.84 -4.75
N THR A 18 -14.02 -5.83 -3.76
CA THR A 18 -15.39 -6.30 -3.92
C THR A 18 -16.14 -5.49 -4.99
N SER A 19 -15.99 -4.16 -5.03
CA SER A 19 -16.60 -3.33 -6.08
C SER A 19 -16.15 -3.74 -7.47
N ILE A 20 -14.85 -3.99 -7.67
CA ILE A 20 -14.30 -4.44 -8.96
C ILE A 20 -14.85 -5.82 -9.32
N ILE A 21 -14.79 -6.78 -8.38
CA ILE A 21 -15.27 -8.14 -8.61
C ILE A 21 -16.77 -8.13 -8.95
N CYS A 22 -17.59 -7.40 -8.20
CA CYS A 22 -19.03 -7.25 -8.47
C CYS A 22 -19.28 -6.61 -9.84
N GLY A 23 -18.49 -5.62 -10.23
CA GLY A 23 -18.59 -5.00 -11.56
C GLY A 23 -18.26 -5.96 -12.71
N PHE A 24 -17.48 -7.02 -12.48
CA PHE A 24 -17.26 -8.08 -13.47
C PHE A 24 -18.25 -9.24 -13.37
N ALA A 25 -18.78 -9.50 -12.17
CA ALA A 25 -19.65 -10.65 -11.90
C ALA A 25 -21.14 -10.37 -12.20
N ILE A 26 -21.56 -9.11 -12.19
CA ILE A 26 -22.94 -8.70 -12.40
C ILE A 26 -23.07 -8.08 -13.80
N ASP A 27 -24.05 -8.55 -14.57
CA ASP A 27 -24.43 -7.92 -15.84
C ASP A 27 -25.50 -6.84 -15.56
N ALA A 28 -25.03 -5.64 -15.21
CA ALA A 28 -25.87 -4.49 -14.92
C ALA A 28 -25.32 -3.25 -15.65
N GLU A 29 -26.21 -2.30 -15.95
CA GLU A 29 -25.84 -1.06 -16.66
C GLU A 29 -24.78 -0.23 -15.91
N TYR A 30 -24.69 -0.39 -14.58
CA TYR A 30 -23.73 0.31 -13.72
C TYR A 30 -22.44 -0.49 -13.45
N SER A 31 -22.24 -1.65 -14.08
CA SER A 31 -21.07 -2.52 -13.85
C SER A 31 -19.73 -1.83 -14.14
N GLN A 32 -19.64 -1.05 -15.23
CA GLN A 32 -18.44 -0.26 -15.52
C GLN A 32 -18.17 0.83 -14.47
N LYS A 33 -19.22 1.42 -13.88
CA LYS A 33 -19.08 2.42 -12.80
C LYS A 33 -18.53 1.78 -11.53
N LEU A 34 -18.94 0.55 -11.21
CA LEU A 34 -18.41 -0.21 -10.06
C LEU A 34 -16.92 -0.52 -10.22
N ILE A 35 -16.49 -0.89 -11.43
CA ILE A 35 -15.08 -1.12 -11.73
C ILE A 35 -14.30 0.20 -11.58
N GLY A 36 -14.77 1.27 -12.22
CA GLY A 36 -14.13 2.58 -12.15
C GLY A 36 -14.01 3.11 -10.73
N LEU A 37 -15.07 3.00 -9.93
CA LEU A 37 -15.08 3.42 -8.53
C LEU A 37 -14.11 2.60 -7.67
N GLY A 38 -14.05 1.29 -7.88
CA GLY A 38 -13.08 0.43 -7.19
C GLY A 38 -11.64 0.78 -7.54
N VAL A 39 -11.34 1.03 -8.83
CA VAL A 39 -9.99 1.42 -9.29
C VAL A 39 -9.59 2.79 -8.73
N VAL A 40 -10.48 3.78 -8.78
CA VAL A 40 -10.24 5.12 -8.21
C VAL A 40 -10.02 5.03 -6.69
N GLY A 41 -10.83 4.22 -6.00
CA GLY A 41 -10.66 3.95 -4.57
C GLY A 41 -9.30 3.32 -4.25
N LEU A 42 -8.85 2.34 -5.03
CA LEU A 42 -7.53 1.76 -4.86
C LEU A 42 -6.43 2.80 -5.03
N PHE A 43 -6.50 3.59 -6.09
CA PHE A 43 -5.41 4.48 -6.48
C PHE A 43 -5.30 5.72 -5.60
N PHE A 44 -6.41 6.36 -5.28
CA PHE A 44 -6.43 7.62 -4.54
C PHE A 44 -6.62 7.46 -3.04
N VAL A 45 -7.14 6.32 -2.57
CA VAL A 45 -7.35 6.07 -1.14
C VAL A 45 -6.40 5.00 -0.65
N VAL A 46 -6.49 3.78 -1.17
CA VAL A 46 -5.77 2.63 -0.60
C VAL A 46 -4.26 2.78 -0.73
N PHE A 47 -3.73 3.07 -1.92
CA PHE A 47 -2.28 3.16 -2.11
C PHE A 47 -1.60 4.30 -1.32
N PRO A 48 -2.14 5.53 -1.28
CA PRO A 48 -1.54 6.60 -0.49
C PRO A 48 -1.57 6.30 1.01
N LEU A 49 -2.71 5.80 1.53
CA LEU A 49 -2.82 5.44 2.94
C LEU A 49 -1.90 4.28 3.30
N PHE A 50 -1.85 3.24 2.44
CA PHE A 50 -0.96 2.10 2.60
C PHE A 50 0.50 2.52 2.67
N SER A 51 0.93 3.32 1.68
CA SER A 51 2.28 3.85 1.60
C SER A 51 2.61 4.66 2.85
N TYR A 52 1.70 5.55 3.28
CA TYR A 52 1.90 6.38 4.46
C TYR A 52 2.12 5.55 5.73
N TYR A 53 1.18 4.68 6.12
CA TYR A 53 1.30 3.99 7.41
C TYR A 53 2.42 2.94 7.39
N ARG A 54 2.75 2.37 6.23
CA ARG A 54 3.81 1.36 6.11
C ARG A 54 5.21 1.97 6.23
N TRP A 55 5.36 3.21 5.80
CA TRP A 55 6.65 3.91 5.76
C TRP A 55 6.89 4.86 6.94
N LYS A 56 5.87 5.13 7.75
CA LYS A 56 5.93 6.09 8.86
C LYS A 56 7.07 5.87 9.86
N ASP A 57 7.42 4.62 10.16
CA ASP A 57 8.44 4.28 11.16
C ASP A 57 9.80 3.92 10.52
N LYS A 58 9.98 4.19 9.22
CA LYS A 58 11.20 3.85 8.49
C LYS A 58 12.07 5.07 8.25
N ASN A 59 13.35 4.97 8.62
CA ASN A 59 14.34 5.99 8.28
C ASN A 59 14.80 5.82 6.82
N LEU A 60 14.49 6.81 5.99
CA LEU A 60 15.00 6.96 4.62
C LEU A 60 16.50 6.68 4.50
N LYS A 61 17.27 7.23 5.44
CA LYS A 61 18.73 7.14 5.46
C LYS A 61 19.21 5.70 5.48
N ASP A 62 18.52 4.79 6.17
CA ASP A 62 18.94 3.39 6.28
C ASP A 62 18.80 2.61 4.96
N TYR A 63 18.07 3.16 3.99
CA TYR A 63 17.83 2.55 2.68
C TYR A 63 18.62 3.20 1.55
N MET A 64 19.35 4.30 1.81
CA MET A 64 20.17 4.96 0.79
C MET A 64 21.52 4.25 0.62
N ILE A 65 21.94 4.10 -0.63
CA ILE A 65 23.29 3.62 -0.98
C ILE A 65 24.28 4.75 -0.71
N THR A 66 24.72 4.84 0.54
CA THR A 66 25.78 5.75 0.99
C THR A 66 27.00 4.93 1.41
N ASN A 67 28.18 5.54 1.37
CA ASN A 67 29.42 4.89 1.81
C ASN A 67 29.28 4.37 3.25
N GLU A 68 28.66 5.14 4.15
CA GLU A 68 28.42 4.74 5.54
C GLU A 68 27.53 3.49 5.66
N ASN A 69 26.44 3.43 4.89
CA ASN A 69 25.54 2.27 4.93
C ASN A 69 26.16 1.03 4.27
N LEU A 70 26.87 1.20 3.16
CA LEU A 70 27.62 0.12 2.51
C LEU A 70 28.68 -0.46 3.44
N GLU A 71 29.38 0.40 4.18
CA GLU A 71 30.37 -0.04 5.17
C GLU A 71 29.71 -0.76 6.36
N LYS A 72 28.57 -0.26 6.87
CA LYS A 72 27.77 -0.94 7.89
C LYS A 72 27.27 -2.32 7.42
N MET A 73 26.90 -2.48 6.15
CA MET A 73 26.48 -3.77 5.58
C MET A 73 27.67 -4.74 5.48
N ARG A 74 28.81 -4.28 4.94
CA ARG A 74 30.03 -5.09 4.82
C ARG A 74 30.58 -5.54 6.17
N ASN A 75 30.53 -4.67 7.19
CA ASN A 75 30.98 -5.02 8.54
C ASN A 75 30.04 -6.01 9.23
N ARG A 76 28.72 -5.99 8.93
CA ARG A 76 27.77 -7.00 9.39
C ARG A 76 28.06 -8.37 8.75
N GLU A 77 28.40 -8.41 7.47
CA GLU A 77 28.77 -9.67 6.81
C GLU A 77 30.07 -10.26 7.35
N LYS A 78 31.10 -9.44 7.58
CA LYS A 78 32.39 -9.92 8.15
C LYS A 78 32.28 -10.47 9.57
N LYS A 79 31.26 -10.05 10.32
CA LYS A 79 31.02 -10.46 11.71
C LYS A 79 30.12 -11.70 11.82
N ARG A 80 29.57 -12.16 10.69
CA ARG A 80 28.74 -13.34 10.55
C ARG A 80 29.59 -14.52 10.10
#